data_AF-A0A223AME1-F1
#
_entry.id   AF-A0A223AME1-F1
#
_cell.length_a   1.000
_cell.length_b   1.000
_cell.length_c   1.000
_cell.angle_alpha   90.00
_cell.angle_beta   90.00
_cell.angle_gamma   90.00
#
_symmetry.space_group_name_H-M   'P 1'
#
loop_
_entity.id
_entity.type
_entity.pdbx_description
1 polymer ?
#
loop_
_entity_poly.entity_id
_entity_poly.type
_entity_poly.pdbx_seq_one_letter_code
_entity_poly.pdbx_strand_id
1 'polypeptide(L)'
;DKVALVYGQMNEPPGNRLRVALTGLTMAEKFRDEGRDVLLFIDNIYRYTLAGTEVSALLGRMPSAVGYQPTLAEEMGVLQERITSTKTGSIT
;
A
#
# COMPACT_ATOMS: atom_id res chain seq x y z
N ASP A 1 22.05 4.27 9.76
CA ASP A 1 20.70 4.81 10.03
C ASP A 1 19.67 3.72 10.25
N LYS A 2 18.57 4.03 10.96
CA LYS A 2 17.48 3.09 11.31
C LYS A 2 16.18 3.37 10.54
N VAL A 3 16.23 4.17 9.49
CA VAL A 3 15.06 4.64 8.73
C VAL A 3 15.27 4.34 7.25
N ALA A 4 14.23 3.86 6.59
CA ALA A 4 14.14 3.74 5.14
C ALA A 4 12.97 4.60 4.65
N LEU A 5 13.17 5.32 3.55
CA LEU A 5 12.17 6.22 2.97
C LEU A 5 11.83 5.71 1.57
N VAL A 6 10.55 5.47 1.33
CA VAL A 6 10.02 5.04 0.03
C VAL A 6 9.04 6.10 -0.45
N TYR A 7 9.36 6.75 -1.57
CA TYR A 7 8.60 7.88 -2.08
C TYR A 7 7.87 7.53 -3.37
N GLY A 8 6.61 7.96 -3.45
CA GLY A 8 5.78 7.96 -4.65
C GLY A 8 5.12 9.33 -4.71
N GLN A 9 5.79 10.25 -5.40
CA GLN A 9 5.39 11.65 -5.40
C GLN A 9 4.08 11.86 -6.17
N MET A 10 3.35 12.95 -5.88
CA MET A 10 2.05 13.22 -6.52
C MET A 10 2.13 13.47 -8.03
N ASN A 11 3.29 13.92 -8.52
CA ASN A 11 3.56 14.12 -9.95
C ASN A 11 3.84 12.81 -10.69
N GLU A 12 3.97 11.67 -9.98
CA GLU A 12 4.18 10.38 -10.62
C GLU A 12 2.87 9.77 -11.15
N PRO A 13 2.96 8.91 -12.19
CA PRO A 13 1.81 8.21 -12.72
C PRO A 13 1.04 7.43 -11.64
N PRO A 14 -0.28 7.26 -11.78
CA PRO A 14 -1.10 6.58 -10.77
C PRO A 14 -0.64 5.12 -10.52
N GLY A 15 -0.03 4.47 -11.52
CA GLY A 15 0.59 3.15 -11.34
C GLY A 15 1.70 3.13 -10.27
N ASN A 16 2.57 4.14 -10.24
CA ASN A 16 3.61 4.26 -9.22
C ASN A 16 2.99 4.49 -7.84
N ARG A 17 2.04 5.44 -7.74
CA ARG A 17 1.35 5.78 -6.50
C ARG A 17 0.55 4.60 -5.93
N LEU A 18 0.01 3.74 -6.78
CA LEU A 18 -0.70 2.52 -6.39
C LEU A 18 0.26 1.43 -5.89
N ARG A 19 1.55 1.46 -6.24
CA ARG A 19 2.51 0.41 -5.89
C ARG A 19 3.49 0.79 -4.78
N VAL A 20 3.76 2.08 -4.58
CA VAL A 20 4.74 2.56 -3.59
C VAL A 20 4.50 2.02 -2.17
N ALA A 21 3.23 1.94 -1.74
CA ALA A 21 2.89 1.42 -0.41
C ALA A 21 3.25 -0.07 -0.28
N LEU A 22 3.07 -0.87 -1.33
CA LEU A 22 3.45 -2.28 -1.36
C LEU A 22 4.97 -2.45 -1.35
N THR A 23 5.71 -1.55 -1.99
CA THR A 23 7.18 -1.54 -1.94
C THR A 23 7.68 -1.31 -0.52
N GLY A 24 7.16 -0.29 0.17
CA GLY A 24 7.49 -0.01 1.57
C GLY A 24 7.12 -1.17 2.50
N LEU A 25 5.93 -1.75 2.30
CA LEU A 25 5.47 -2.91 3.05
C LEU A 25 6.37 -4.14 2.84
N THR A 26 6.80 -4.40 1.61
CA THR A 26 7.70 -5.54 1.32
C THR A 26 9.05 -5.39 2.02
N MET A 27 9.56 -4.15 2.12
CA MET A 27 10.78 -3.88 2.91
C MET A 27 10.52 -4.11 4.41
N ALA A 28 9.38 -3.67 4.93
CA ALA A 28 9.01 -3.87 6.33
C ALA A 28 8.83 -5.36 6.66
N GLU A 29 8.19 -6.13 5.79
CA GLU A 29 8.01 -7.58 5.93
C GLU A 29 9.34 -8.31 6.01
N LYS A 30 10.32 -7.94 5.18
CA LYS A 30 11.66 -8.52 5.29
C LYS A 30 12.26 -8.34 6.69
N PHE A 31 12.17 -7.14 7.25
CA PHE A 31 12.69 -6.89 8.60
C PHE A 31 11.88 -7.59 9.70
N ARG A 32 10.56 -7.67 9.54
CA ARG A 32 9.68 -8.45 10.42
C ARG A 32 10.06 -9.94 10.42
N ASP A 33 10.33 -10.49 9.25
CA ASP A 33 10.65 -11.91 9.08
C ASP A 33 12.08 -12.24 9.53
N GLU A 34 12.97 -11.24 9.58
CA GLU A 34 14.27 -11.29 10.28
C GLU A 34 14.13 -11.19 11.82
N GLY A 35 12.91 -11.05 12.33
CA GLY A 35 12.60 -11.06 13.77
C GLY A 35 12.64 -9.68 14.43
N ARG A 36 12.44 -8.60 13.67
CA ARG A 36 12.45 -7.23 14.19
C ARG A 36 11.03 -6.69 14.35
N ASP A 37 10.89 -5.75 15.27
CA ASP A 37 9.71 -4.90 15.35
C ASP A 37 9.92 -3.66 14.47
N VAL A 38 9.04 -3.49 13.49
CA VAL A 38 9.15 -2.49 12.42
C VAL A 38 8.00 -1.51 12.55
N LEU A 39 8.32 -0.22 12.48
CA LEU A 39 7.32 0.85 12.43
C LEU A 39 7.14 1.30 10.98
N LEU A 40 5.93 1.17 10.44
CA LEU A 40 5.57 1.49 9.06
C LEU A 40 4.66 2.72 9.02
N PHE A 41 5.17 3.82 8.46
CA PHE A 41 4.38 5.01 8.21
C PHE A 41 3.94 5.11 6.75
N ILE A 42 2.63 5.10 6.51
CA ILE A 42 2.03 5.31 5.18
C ILE A 42 1.35 6.68 5.15
N ASP A 43 1.99 7.66 4.52
CA ASP A 43 1.43 8.99 4.27
C ASP A 43 1.15 9.21 2.77
N ASN A 44 -0.08 9.16 2.28
CA ASN A 44 -1.36 8.95 2.97
C ASN A 44 -2.07 7.75 2.34
N ILE A 45 -2.62 6.85 3.17
CA ILE A 45 -3.33 5.65 2.68
C ILE A 45 -4.50 5.97 1.74
N TYR A 46 -5.16 7.12 1.88
CA TYR A 46 -6.19 7.55 0.94
C TYR A 46 -5.66 7.77 -0.48
N ARG A 47 -4.40 8.19 -0.63
CA ARG A 47 -3.77 8.39 -1.95
C ARG A 47 -3.54 7.07 -2.69
N TYR A 48 -3.35 5.97 -1.96
CA TYR A 48 -3.33 4.62 -2.54
C TYR A 48 -4.68 4.28 -3.17
N THR A 49 -5.77 4.52 -2.44
CA THR A 49 -7.14 4.31 -2.94
C THR A 49 -7.43 5.17 -4.17
N LEU A 50 -7.09 6.47 -4.14
CA LEU A 50 -7.34 7.38 -5.26
C LEU A 50 -6.59 6.96 -6.52
N ALA A 51 -5.32 6.55 -6.37
CA ALA A 51 -4.54 6.00 -7.47
C ALA A 51 -5.16 4.71 -8.03
N GLY A 52 -5.75 3.86 -7.17
CA GLY A 52 -6.50 2.67 -7.58
C GLY A 52 -7.72 3.01 -8.44
N THR A 53 -8.48 4.03 -8.06
CA THR A 53 -9.60 4.55 -8.87
C THR A 53 -9.13 5.01 -10.25
N GLU A 54 -8.04 5.79 -10.32
CA GLU A 54 -7.48 6.28 -11.58
C GLU A 54 -7.04 5.11 -12.50
N VAL A 55 -6.31 4.13 -11.95
CA VAL A 55 -5.89 2.93 -12.71
C VAL A 55 -7.08 2.10 -13.15
N SER A 56 -8.09 1.92 -12.30
CA SER A 56 -9.29 1.16 -12.62
C SER A 56 -10.09 1.79 -13.77
N ALA A 57 -10.16 3.13 -13.80
CA ALA A 57 -10.78 3.87 -14.90
C ALA A 57 -10.02 3.69 -16.22
N LEU A 58 -8.67 3.74 -16.18
CA LEU A 58 -7.83 3.49 -17.35
C LEU A 58 -7.96 2.06 -17.90
N LEU A 59 -8.26 1.10 -17.03
CA LEU A 59 -8.53 -0.31 -17.41
C LEU A 59 -9.96 -0.55 -17.92
N GLY A 60 -10.80 0.48 -17.99
CA GLY A 60 -12.18 0.37 -18.48
C GLY A 60 -13.10 -0.42 -17.55
N ARG A 61 -12.75 -0.56 -16.26
CA ARG A 61 -13.61 -1.21 -15.28
C ARG A 61 -14.79 -0.30 -14.95
N MET A 62 -16.00 -0.87 -14.82
CA MET A 62 -17.15 -0.11 -14.37
C MET A 62 -16.92 0.41 -12.93
N PRO A 63 -17.16 1.70 -12.66
CA PRO A 63 -17.01 2.26 -11.32
C PRO A 63 -18.08 1.72 -10.38
N SER A 64 -17.71 1.58 -9.11
CA SER A 64 -18.59 1.22 -8.01
C SER A 64 -19.15 2.49 -7.33
N ALA A 65 -19.67 2.34 -6.12
CA ALA A 65 -20.20 3.44 -5.32
C ALA A 65 -19.22 4.63 -5.25
N VAL A 66 -19.76 5.84 -5.45
CA VAL A 66 -19.00 7.10 -5.34
C VAL A 66 -17.82 7.21 -6.33
N GLY A 67 -17.75 6.33 -7.34
CA GLY A 67 -16.70 6.36 -8.37
C GLY A 67 -15.45 5.56 -8.03
N TYR A 68 -15.43 4.79 -6.93
CA TYR A 68 -14.29 3.93 -6.59
C TYR A 68 -14.18 2.72 -7.52
N GLN A 69 -13.00 2.09 -7.54
CA GLN A 69 -12.81 0.82 -8.21
C GLN A 69 -13.68 -0.28 -7.56
N PRO A 70 -14.22 -1.24 -8.35
CA PRO A 70 -15.02 -2.34 -7.82
C PRO A 70 -14.20 -3.29 -6.93
N THR A 71 -12.87 -3.29 -7.10
CA THR A 71 -11.90 -4.11 -6.36
C THR A 71 -11.37 -3.44 -5.09
N LEU A 72 -11.97 -2.33 -4.64
CA LEU A 72 -11.42 -1.51 -3.54
C LEU A 72 -11.22 -2.33 -2.25
N ALA A 73 -12.25 -3.08 -1.84
CA ALA A 73 -12.19 -3.88 -0.61
C ALA A 73 -11.10 -4.96 -0.68
N GLU A 74 -10.96 -5.61 -1.83
CA GLU A 74 -9.95 -6.63 -2.07
C GLU A 74 -8.53 -6.03 -2.06
N GLU A 75 -8.30 -4.94 -2.81
CA GLU A 75 -7.00 -4.27 -2.90
C GLU A 75 -6.55 -3.67 -1.57
N MET A 76 -7.49 -3.16 -0.77
CA MET A 76 -7.20 -2.68 0.58
C MET A 76 -6.93 -3.84 1.54
N GLY A 77 -7.71 -4.92 1.45
CA GLY A 77 -7.50 -6.13 2.27
C GLY A 77 -6.11 -6.73 2.04
N VAL A 78 -5.68 -6.88 0.79
CA VAL A 78 -4.36 -7.43 0.46
C VAL A 78 -3.22 -6.60 1.07
N LEU A 79 -3.37 -5.28 1.14
CA LEU A 79 -2.37 -4.41 1.74
C LEU A 79 -2.41 -4.44 3.27
N GLN A 80 -3.60 -4.34 3.86
CA GLN A 80 -3.79 -4.22 5.30
C GLN A 80 -3.51 -5.55 6.04
N GLU A 81 -3.93 -6.69 5.49
CA GLU A 81 -3.71 -8.01 6.13
C GLU A 81 -2.23 -8.37 6.26
N ARG A 82 -1.38 -7.77 5.42
CA ARG A 82 0.08 -7.92 5.49
C ARG A 82 0.72 -7.09 6.61
N ILE A 83 0.03 -6.03 7.07
CA ILE A 83 0.44 -5.19 8.21
C ILE A 83 -0.06 -5.88 9.48
N THR A 84 0.73 -6.84 9.96
CA THR A 84 0.35 -7.65 11.12
C THR A 84 1.57 -8.14 11.87
N SER A 85 1.35 -8.58 13.11
CA SER A 85 2.32 -9.25 13.94
C SER A 85 2.33 -10.75 13.65
N THR A 86 3.52 -11.30 13.46
CA THR A 86 3.74 -12.74 13.28
C THR A 86 4.40 -13.32 14.53
N LYS A 87 4.72 -14.61 14.50
CA LYS A 87 5.49 -15.26 15.58
C LYS A 87 6.95 -14.82 15.62
N THR A 88 7.48 -14.24 14.54
CA THR A 88 8.89 -13.86 14.42
C THR A 88 9.11 -12.40 14.76
N GLY A 89 8.20 -11.50 14.38
CA GLY A 89 8.32 -10.07 14.62
C GLY A 89 6.99 -9.35 14.37
N SER A 90 7.01 -8.01 14.39
CA SER A 90 5.82 -7.19 14.19
C SER A 90 6.01 -6.05 13.19
N ILE A 91 4.92 -5.69 12.51
CA ILE A 91 4.81 -4.42 11.79
C ILE A 91 3.69 -3.64 12.47
N THR A 92 4.01 -2.43 12.92
CA THR A 92 3.05 -1.47 13.50
C THR A 92 2.87 -0.29 12.58
#